data_AF-A0A8R2QUL4-F1
#
_entry.id   AF-A0A8R2QUL4-F1
#
_cell.length_a   1.000
_cell.length_b   1.000
_cell.length_c   1.000
_cell.angle_alpha   90.00
_cell.angle_beta   90.00
_cell.angle_gamma   90.00
#
_symmetry.space_group_name_H-M   'P 1'
#
loop_
_entity.id
_entity.type
_entity.pdbx_description
1 polymer ?
#
loop_
_entity_poly.entity_id
_entity_poly.type
_entity_poly.pdbx_seq_one_letter_code
_entity_poly.pdbx_strand_id
1 'polypeptide(L)' 'MPKPFKSSAREIVLKVRAFCEREKANQAPLIRLDQVRARVAAMTGMSEKTVSRITK' A
#
# COMPACT_ATOMS: atom_id res chain seq x y z
N MET A 1 -1.78 27.35 5.90
CA MET A 1 -0.89 26.40 5.18
C MET A 1 -1.19 24.99 5.67
N PRO A 2 -1.37 23.99 4.79
CA PRO A 2 -1.48 22.61 5.23
C PRO A 2 -0.17 22.22 5.92
N LYS A 3 -0.26 21.63 7.12
CA LYS A 3 0.92 21.18 7.86
C LYS A 3 1.68 20.16 6.99
N PRO A 4 3.02 20.24 6.90
CA PRO A 4 3.79 19.24 6.17
C PRO A 4 3.49 17.86 6.75
N PHE A 5 3.12 16.91 5.89
CA PHE A 5 2.87 15.53 6.31
C PHE A 5 4.14 14.98 6.99
N LYS A 6 3.97 14.28 8.13
CA LYS A 6 5.06 13.55 8.77
C LYS A 6 5.73 12.64 7.73
N SER A 7 7.07 12.56 7.72
CA SER A 7 7.81 11.88 6.64
C SER A 7 7.33 10.45 6.37
N SER A 8 6.89 9.75 7.41
CA SER A 8 6.31 8.40 7.34
C SER A 8 5.01 8.32 6.53
N ALA A 9 4.11 9.29 6.66
CA ALA A 9 2.88 9.33 5.88
C ALA A 9 3.18 9.58 4.39
N ARG A 10 4.14 10.47 4.10
CA ARG A 10 4.59 10.72 2.73
C ARG A 10 5.19 9.47 2.10
N GLU A 11 6.01 8.73 2.83
CA GLU A 11 6.60 7.48 2.35
C GLU A 11 5.53 6.43 1.99
N ILE A 12 4.51 6.27 2.84
CA ILE A 12 3.40 5.35 2.57
C ILE A 12 2.65 5.75 1.29
N VAL A 13 2.32 7.04 1.13
CA VAL A 13 1.63 7.51 -0.08
C VAL A 13 2.46 7.23 -1.33
N LEU A 14 3.78 7.44 -1.28
CA LEU A 14 4.67 7.14 -2.41
C LEU A 14 4.70 5.64 -2.75
N LYS A 15 4.72 4.75 -1.76
CA LYS A 15 4.68 3.29 -1.98
C LYS A 15 3.34 2.84 -2.57
N VAL A 16 2.22 3.34 -2.04
CA VAL A 16 0.87 3.08 -2.57
C VAL A 16 0.79 3.53 -4.03
N ARG A 17 1.21 4.76 -4.33
CA ARG A 17 1.23 5.28 -5.71
C ARG A 17 2.06 4.38 -6.62
N ALA A 18 3.28 4.03 -6.22
CA ALA A 18 4.16 3.18 -7.04
C ALA A 18 3.57 1.78 -7.29
N PHE A 19 2.83 1.21 -6.34
CA PHE A 19 2.09 -0.03 -6.55
C PHE A 19 0.97 0.16 -7.58
N CYS A 20 0.16 1.20 -7.45
CA CYS A 20 -0.94 1.48 -8.39
C CYS A 20 -0.45 1.78 -9.82
N GLU A 21 0.67 2.49 -9.98
CA GLU A 21 1.26 2.74 -11.31
C GLU A 21 1.72 1.44 -11.97
N ARG A 22 2.25 0.47 -11.19
CA ARG A 22 2.59 -0.85 -11.73
C ARG A 22 1.36 -1.65 -12.14
N GLU A 23 0.27 -1.60 -11.35
CA GLU A 23 -1.00 -2.23 -11.75
C GLU A 23 -1.58 -1.60 -13.02
N LYS A 24 -1.50 -0.27 -13.13
CA LYS A 24 -1.91 0.48 -14.32
C LYS A 24 -1.10 0.05 -15.55
N ALA A 25 0.24 -0.03 -15.42
CA ALA A 25 1.12 -0.48 -16.50
C ALA A 25 0.86 -1.94 -16.90
N ASN A 26 0.52 -2.79 -15.92
CA ASN A 26 0.19 -4.20 -16.13
C ASN A 26 -1.22 -4.43 -16.69
N GLN A 27 -2.09 -3.40 -16.67
CA GLN A 27 -3.52 -3.48 -17.01
C GLN A 27 -4.31 -4.54 -16.22
N ALA A 28 -3.75 -5.03 -15.13
CA ALA A 28 -4.33 -6.05 -14.29
C ALA A 28 -3.78 -5.96 -12.86
N PRO A 29 -4.55 -6.38 -11.84
CA PRO A 29 -4.06 -6.40 -10.47
C PRO A 29 -2.80 -7.28 -10.34
N LEU A 30 -1.77 -6.76 -9.69
CA LEU A 30 -0.55 -7.54 -9.38
C LEU A 30 -0.83 -8.62 -8.32
N ILE A 31 -1.76 -8.32 -7.42
CA ILE A 31 -2.28 -9.22 -6.39
C ILE A 31 -3.80 -9.20 -6.53
N ARG A 32 -4.45 -10.36 -6.47
CA ARG A 32 -5.92 -10.44 -6.62
C ARG A 32 -6.64 -9.54 -5.62
N LEU A 33 -7.76 -8.96 -6.04
CA LEU A 33 -8.52 -8.00 -5.24
C LEU A 33 -9.10 -8.60 -3.95
N ASP A 34 -9.36 -9.90 -3.92
CA ASP A 34 -9.84 -10.62 -2.73
C ASP A 34 -8.73 -10.87 -1.69
N GLN A 35 -7.46 -10.80 -2.09
CA GLN A 35 -6.31 -10.94 -1.19
C GLN A 35 -5.97 -9.61 -0.51
N VAL A 36 -6.95 -9.01 0.19
CA VAL A 36 -6.87 -7.66 0.77
C VAL A 36 -5.63 -7.46 1.65
N ARG A 37 -5.32 -8.42 2.53
CA ARG A 37 -4.16 -8.32 3.44
C ARG A 37 -2.84 -8.30 2.70
N ALA A 38 -2.67 -9.16 1.69
CA ALA A 38 -1.47 -9.20 0.86
C ALA A 38 -1.29 -7.90 0.06
N ARG A 39 -2.39 -7.33 -0.46
CA ARG A 39 -2.36 -6.02 -1.14
C ARG A 39 -1.89 -4.91 -0.21
N VAL A 40 -2.48 -4.82 0.99
CA VAL A 40 -2.10 -3.80 1.98
C VAL A 40 -0.65 -3.97 2.40
N ALA A 41 -0.18 -5.20 2.64
CA ALA A 41 1.21 -5.50 2.95
C ALA A 41 2.16 -5.01 1.85
N ALA A 42 1.87 -5.34 0.59
CA ALA A 42 2.67 -4.92 -0.55
C ALA A 42 2.69 -3.40 -0.78
N MET A 43 1.55 -2.71 -0.56
CA MET A 43 1.43 -1.26 -0.75
C MET A 43 2.07 -0.45 0.37
N THR A 44 2.07 -0.98 1.61
CA THR A 44 2.60 -0.27 2.79
C THR A 44 4.05 -0.66 3.11
N GLY A 45 4.53 -1.79 2.56
CA GLY A 45 5.82 -2.38 2.91
C GLY A 45 5.82 -3.10 4.27
N MET A 46 4.64 -3.35 4.85
CA MET A 46 4.49 -4.10 6.10
C MET A 46 4.37 -5.59 5.83
N SER A 47 4.68 -6.42 6.84
CA SER A 47 4.36 -7.85 6.76
C SER A 47 2.85 -8.09 6.84
N GLU A 48 2.34 -9.13 6.17
CA GLU A 48 0.93 -9.53 6.30
C GLU A 48 0.52 -9.82 7.76
N LYS A 49 1.45 -10.31 8.58
CA LYS A 49 1.24 -10.52 10.02
C LYS A 49 1.00 -9.20 10.75
N THR A 50 1.76 -8.16 10.42
CA THR A 50 1.58 -6.81 10.97
C THR A 50 0.25 -6.23 10.52
N VAL A 51 -0.08 -6.33 9.23
CA VAL A 51 -1.36 -5.88 8.68
C VAL A 51 -2.52 -6.57 9.40
N SER A 52 -2.48 -7.91 9.51
CA SER A 52 -3.50 -8.70 10.18
C SER A 52 -3.72 -8.30 11.65
N ARG A 53 -2.67 -7.85 12.35
CA ARG A 53 -2.79 -7.34 13.73
C ARG A 53 -3.44 -5.96 13.80
N ILE A 54 -3.22 -5.10 12.81
CA ILE A 54 -3.75 -3.73 12.76
C ILE A 54 -5.20 -3.72 12.26
N THR A 55 -5.53 -4.56 11.27
CA THR A 55 -6.86 -4.63 10.65
C THR A 55 -7.78 -5.65 11.32
N LYS A 56 -7.45 -6.08 12.54
CA LYS A 56 -8.30 -6.94 13.37
C LYS A 56 -9.27 -6.08 14.15
#